data_AF-A0A6N6T2H8-F1
#
_entry.id   AF-A0A6N6T2H8-F1
#
_cell.length_a   1.000
_cell.length_b   1.000
_cell.length_c   1.000
_cell.angle_alpha   90.00
_cell.angle_beta   90.00
_cell.angle_gamma   90.00
#
_symmetry.space_group_name_H-M   'P 1'
#
loop_
_entity.id
_entity.type
_entity.pdbx_description
1 polymer ?
#
loop_
_entity_poly.entity_id
_entity_poly.type
_entity_poly.pdbx_seq_one_letter_code
_entity_poly.pdbx_strand_id
1 'polypeptide(L)'
;MRSILQWVLSEYPWATTALEWFQWINQLWHEFQSLLVLLGFSLLWWLLRRERVRLSERIETLRQIVTAARDQSEELAQAPIEGALPSASNGPTAVNGARADELGNWQTIRSGWRSIRDRLELLIEGISSARVRGKYSRMPRRRYRDIINRLEQDGELTPKIATELLRIETLFNKVRFRPRSVTVEEVSDFKVAYDLVGKFLPPLPDDSPLSEPQMPPLPTDAEPAAASAPRVA
;
A
#
# COMPACT_ATOMS: atom_id res chain seq x y z
N MET A 1 -24.60 -31.38 -39.09
CA MET A 1 -23.94 -30.44 -38.15
C MET A 1 -25.02 -29.61 -37.47
N ARG A 2 -25.27 -29.80 -36.17
CA ARG A 2 -26.11 -28.87 -35.39
C ARG A 2 -25.29 -27.60 -35.13
N SER A 3 -25.90 -26.43 -35.25
CA SER A 3 -25.20 -25.17 -34.98
C SER A 3 -24.87 -25.06 -33.48
N ILE A 4 -23.76 -24.40 -33.14
CA ILE A 4 -23.35 -24.17 -31.74
C ILE A 4 -24.48 -23.50 -30.93
N LEU A 5 -25.27 -22.64 -31.58
CA LEU A 5 -26.46 -22.02 -30.99
C LEU A 5 -27.52 -23.04 -30.56
N GLN A 6 -27.80 -24.06 -31.38
CA GLN A 6 -28.75 -25.11 -31.00
C GLN A 6 -28.25 -25.92 -29.80
N TRP A 7 -26.94 -26.16 -29.71
CA TRP A 7 -26.35 -26.86 -28.56
C TRP A 7 -26.46 -26.03 -27.28
N VAL A 8 -26.12 -24.73 -27.32
CA VAL A 8 -26.21 -23.83 -26.16
C VAL A 8 -27.67 -23.67 -25.68
N LEU A 9 -28.63 -23.55 -26.61
CA LEU A 9 -30.04 -23.43 -26.26
C LEU A 9 -30.62 -24.73 -25.69
N SER A 10 -30.10 -25.89 -26.08
CA SER A 10 -30.51 -27.17 -25.47
C SER A 10 -29.91 -27.40 -24.08
N GLU A 11 -28.67 -26.95 -23.87
CA GLU A 11 -27.95 -27.14 -22.60
C GLU A 11 -28.42 -26.15 -21.52
N TYR A 12 -28.89 -24.97 -21.92
CA TYR A 12 -29.28 -23.89 -21.01
C TYR A 12 -30.69 -23.37 -21.30
N PRO A 13 -31.74 -23.98 -20.72
CA PRO A 13 -33.13 -23.58 -20.94
C PRO A 13 -33.44 -22.13 -20.53
N TRP A 14 -32.64 -21.53 -19.64
CA TRP A 14 -32.77 -20.14 -19.24
C TRP A 14 -32.27 -19.15 -20.32
N ALA A 15 -31.44 -19.63 -21.26
CA ALA A 15 -30.86 -18.79 -22.30
C ALA A 15 -31.93 -18.33 -23.30
N THR A 16 -32.98 -19.13 -23.55
CA THR A 16 -34.13 -18.69 -24.37
C THR A 16 -34.87 -17.54 -23.70
N THR A 17 -35.13 -17.64 -22.40
CA THR A 17 -35.77 -16.57 -21.60
C THR A 17 -34.92 -15.30 -21.59
N ALA A 18 -33.59 -15.42 -21.48
CA ALA A 18 -32.69 -14.27 -21.57
C ALA A 18 -32.71 -13.61 -22.95
N LEU A 19 -32.83 -14.41 -24.03
CA LEU A 19 -32.86 -13.91 -25.40
C LEU A 19 -34.16 -13.14 -25.69
N GLU A 20 -35.29 -13.65 -25.21
CA GLU A 20 -36.59 -12.95 -25.25
C GLU A 20 -36.53 -11.63 -24.48
N TRP A 21 -35.93 -11.63 -23.29
CA TRP A 21 -35.69 -10.41 -22.51
C TRP A 21 -34.82 -9.40 -23.26
N PHE A 22 -33.74 -9.84 -23.90
CA PHE A 22 -32.87 -8.97 -24.68
C PHE A 22 -33.58 -8.36 -25.89
N GLN A 23 -34.39 -9.14 -26.59
CA GLN A 23 -35.19 -8.65 -27.72
C GLN A 23 -36.27 -7.68 -27.24
N TRP A 24 -36.95 -7.98 -26.13
CA TRP A 24 -37.92 -7.07 -25.52
C TRP A 24 -37.27 -5.75 -25.10
N ILE A 25 -36.09 -5.77 -24.46
CA ILE A 25 -35.32 -4.57 -24.11
C ILE A 25 -34.95 -3.77 -25.36
N ASN A 26 -34.47 -4.44 -26.41
CA ASN A 26 -34.07 -3.78 -27.65
C ASN A 26 -35.26 -3.17 -28.40
N GLN A 27 -36.43 -3.81 -28.33
CA GLN A 27 -37.65 -3.28 -28.91
C GLN A 27 -38.19 -2.09 -28.09
N LEU A 28 -38.18 -2.20 -26.76
CA LEU A 28 -38.47 -1.07 -25.87
C LEU A 28 -37.51 0.11 -26.08
N TRP A 29 -36.24 -0.17 -26.39
CA TRP A 29 -35.22 0.83 -26.67
C TRP A 29 -35.54 1.69 -27.91
N HIS A 30 -36.15 1.08 -28.92
CA HIS A 30 -36.56 1.78 -30.13
C HIS A 30 -37.94 2.44 -30.00
N GLU A 31 -38.85 1.86 -29.22
CA GLU A 31 -40.22 2.39 -29.03
C GLU A 31 -40.30 3.54 -28.02
N PHE A 32 -39.57 3.45 -26.89
CA PHE A 32 -39.52 4.51 -25.89
C PHE A 32 -38.35 5.45 -26.20
N GLN A 33 -38.61 6.43 -27.07
CA GLN A 33 -37.75 7.56 -27.42
C GLN A 33 -36.71 7.86 -26.32
N SER A 34 -35.43 7.68 -26.67
CA SER A 34 -34.17 7.94 -25.93
C SER A 34 -34.22 8.82 -24.66
N LEU A 35 -35.10 9.82 -24.61
CA LEU A 35 -35.38 10.68 -23.45
C LEU A 35 -35.81 9.91 -22.19
N LEU A 36 -36.70 8.90 -22.26
CA LEU A 36 -37.14 8.20 -21.05
C LEU A 36 -36.03 7.33 -20.46
N VAL A 37 -35.19 6.74 -21.31
CA VAL A 37 -33.99 6.00 -20.89
C VAL A 37 -32.97 6.96 -20.27
N LEU A 38 -32.72 8.11 -20.90
CA LEU A 38 -31.82 9.13 -20.34
C LEU A 38 -32.33 9.64 -18.99
N LEU A 39 -33.64 9.82 -18.86
CA LEU A 39 -34.27 10.24 -17.60
C LEU A 39 -34.12 9.15 -16.54
N GLY A 40 -34.35 7.88 -16.89
CA GLY A 40 -34.13 6.73 -16.00
C GLY A 40 -32.67 6.58 -15.57
N PHE A 41 -31.72 6.73 -16.49
CA PHE A 41 -30.29 6.69 -16.20
C PHE A 41 -29.86 7.86 -15.31
N SER A 42 -30.41 9.06 -15.56
CA SER A 42 -30.17 10.23 -14.71
C SER A 42 -30.72 10.01 -13.30
N LEU A 43 -31.90 9.41 -13.16
CA LEU A 43 -32.50 9.05 -11.88
C LEU A 43 -31.67 8.00 -11.13
N LEU A 44 -31.20 6.96 -11.84
CA LEU A 44 -30.32 5.93 -11.29
C LEU A 44 -28.99 6.54 -10.84
N TRP A 45 -28.39 7.40 -11.65
CA TRP A 45 -27.17 8.12 -11.31
C TRP A 45 -27.36 9.00 -10.07
N TRP A 46 -28.49 9.70 -9.99
CA TRP A 46 -28.85 10.52 -8.84
C TRP A 46 -29.02 9.68 -7.57
N LEU A 47 -29.69 8.52 -7.67
CA LEU A 47 -29.84 7.56 -6.56
C LEU A 47 -28.47 7.02 -6.10
N LEU A 48 -27.62 6.59 -7.03
CA LEU A 48 -26.27 6.11 -6.72
C LEU A 48 -25.41 7.20 -6.04
N ARG A 49 -25.54 8.45 -6.49
CA ARG A 49 -24.85 9.59 -5.86
C ARG A 49 -25.36 9.83 -4.44
N ARG A 50 -26.67 9.73 -4.22
CA ARG A 50 -27.28 9.85 -2.89
C ARG A 50 -26.82 8.74 -1.94
N GLU A 51 -26.73 7.51 -2.43
CA GLU A 51 -26.21 6.40 -1.64
C GLU A 51 -24.72 6.56 -1.31
N ARG A 52 -23.92 7.08 -2.24
CA ARG A 52 -22.50 7.40 -1.95
C ARG A 52 -22.34 8.39 -0.81
N VAL A 53 -23.19 9.41 -0.72
CA VAL A 53 -23.15 10.37 0.40
C VAL A 53 -23.49 9.67 1.71
N ARG A 54 -24.56 8.86 1.75
CA ARG A 54 -24.90 8.07 2.94
C ARG A 54 -23.79 7.10 3.35
N LEU A 55 -23.13 6.45 2.40
CA LEU A 55 -22.00 5.58 2.67
C LEU A 55 -20.81 6.37 3.26
N SER A 56 -20.57 7.59 2.77
CA SER A 56 -19.50 8.43 3.32
C SER A 56 -19.76 8.84 4.78
N GLU A 57 -21.01 9.16 5.13
CA GLU A 57 -21.41 9.45 6.51
C GLU A 57 -21.21 8.21 7.41
N ARG A 58 -21.64 7.03 6.95
CA ARG A 58 -21.44 5.77 7.69
C ARG A 58 -19.97 5.41 7.87
N ILE A 59 -19.11 5.73 6.90
CA ILE A 59 -17.67 5.53 7.02
C ILE A 59 -17.09 6.47 8.07
N GLU A 60 -17.54 7.73 8.12
CA GLU A 60 -17.06 8.69 9.12
C GLU A 60 -17.53 8.33 10.53
N THR A 61 -18.77 7.87 10.71
CA THR A 61 -19.24 7.40 12.02
C THR A 61 -18.47 6.15 12.49
N LEU A 62 -18.21 5.19 11.60
CA LEU A 62 -17.36 4.04 11.93
C LEU A 62 -15.94 4.48 12.31
N ARG A 63 -15.37 5.46 11.62
CA ARG A 63 -14.06 6.01 11.94
C ARG A 63 -14.03 6.70 13.30
N GLN A 64 -15.07 7.45 13.65
CA GLN A 64 -15.24 8.06 14.97
C GLN A 64 -15.35 7.00 16.06
N ILE A 65 -16.18 5.97 15.86
CA ILE A 65 -16.33 4.85 16.82
C ILE A 65 -15.00 4.12 17.05
N VAL A 66 -14.26 3.83 15.97
CA VAL A 66 -12.94 3.17 16.08
C VAL A 66 -11.93 4.04 16.82
N THR A 67 -11.98 5.36 16.62
CA THR A 67 -11.09 6.30 17.30
C THR A 67 -11.46 6.40 18.79
N ALA A 68 -12.74 6.56 19.12
CA ALA A 68 -13.21 6.57 20.51
C ALA A 68 -12.89 5.26 21.24
N ALA A 69 -13.08 4.11 20.60
CA ALA A 69 -12.72 2.81 21.18
C ALA A 69 -11.20 2.66 21.38
N ARG A 70 -10.40 3.25 20.49
CA ARG A 70 -8.95 3.29 20.65
C ARG A 70 -8.56 4.13 21.86
N ASP A 71 -9.11 5.33 22.00
CA ASP A 71 -8.79 6.26 23.09
C ASP A 71 -9.19 5.66 24.44
N GLN A 72 -10.37 5.02 24.54
CA GLN A 72 -10.77 4.27 25.74
C GLN A 72 -9.79 3.14 26.09
N SER A 73 -9.26 2.43 25.09
CA SER A 73 -8.26 1.38 25.33
C SER A 73 -6.92 1.92 25.80
N GLU A 74 -6.56 3.14 25.39
CA GLU A 74 -5.33 3.81 25.83
C GLU A 74 -5.49 4.35 27.26
N GLU A 75 -6.67 4.86 27.62
CA GLU A 75 -6.99 5.28 29.00
C GLU A 75 -6.95 4.11 29.99
N LEU A 76 -7.53 2.95 29.63
CA LEU A 76 -7.46 1.73 30.44
C LEU A 76 -6.03 1.19 30.58
N ALA A 77 -5.16 1.41 29.60
CA ALA A 77 -3.76 1.00 29.65
C ALA A 77 -2.89 1.94 30.48
N GLN A 78 -3.29 3.21 30.64
CA GLN A 78 -2.59 4.21 31.44
C GLN A 78 -3.11 4.32 32.88
N ALA A 79 -4.25 3.70 33.20
CA ALA A 79 -4.76 3.61 34.55
C ALA A 79 -3.68 3.03 35.48
N PRO A 80 -3.22 3.79 36.50
CA PRO A 80 -2.23 3.33 37.45
C PRO A 80 -2.75 2.07 38.15
N ILE A 81 -1.97 0.99 38.11
CA ILE A 81 -2.24 -0.24 38.87
C ILE A 81 -1.96 0.07 40.36
N GLU A 82 -2.84 0.83 41.00
CA GLU A 82 -2.84 1.06 42.45
C GLU A 82 -3.35 -0.21 43.15
N GLY A 83 -2.46 -1.20 43.31
CA GLY A 83 -2.78 -2.45 43.98
C GLY A 83 -1.70 -3.54 43.93
N ALA A 84 -0.43 -3.19 43.68
CA ALA A 84 0.66 -4.16 43.68
C ALA A 84 1.09 -4.54 45.11
N LEU A 85 0.57 -5.67 45.60
CA LEU A 85 1.09 -6.43 46.74
C LEU A 85 2.49 -7.04 46.44
N PRO A 86 3.27 -7.39 47.48
CA PRO A 86 4.70 -7.61 47.36
C PRO A 86 5.09 -8.97 46.78
N SER A 87 6.12 -8.93 45.94
CA SER A 87 7.18 -9.92 45.72
C SER A 87 6.95 -11.35 46.23
N ALA A 88 6.56 -12.23 45.32
CA ALA A 88 7.00 -13.62 45.34
C ALA A 88 7.98 -13.84 44.18
N SER A 89 9.27 -13.78 44.52
CA SER A 89 10.37 -14.38 43.77
C SER A 89 10.05 -15.85 43.52
N ASN A 90 9.86 -16.25 42.25
CA ASN A 90 10.38 -17.48 41.64
C ASN A 90 9.86 -17.64 40.19
N GLY A 91 10.64 -17.12 39.23
CA GLY A 91 10.76 -17.61 37.85
C GLY A 91 9.71 -17.21 36.79
N PRO A 92 9.99 -16.19 35.95
CA PRO A 92 9.37 -16.10 34.63
C PRO A 92 10.40 -15.74 33.52
N THR A 93 11.27 -16.66 33.12
CA THR A 93 12.22 -16.39 32.02
C THR A 93 11.67 -16.76 30.64
N ALA A 94 10.62 -17.58 30.54
CA ALA A 94 10.11 -18.08 29.25
C ALA A 94 9.09 -17.15 28.54
N VAL A 95 8.31 -16.36 29.28
CA VAL A 95 7.25 -15.51 28.68
C VAL A 95 7.83 -14.27 27.97
N ASN A 96 9.02 -13.82 28.37
CA ASN A 96 9.69 -12.68 27.74
C ASN A 96 10.27 -13.00 26.35
N GLY A 97 10.63 -14.27 26.08
CA GLY A 97 11.19 -14.68 24.79
C GLY A 97 10.17 -14.58 23.65
N ALA A 98 8.98 -15.17 23.82
CA ALA A 98 7.94 -15.16 22.79
C ALA A 98 7.49 -13.74 22.39
N ARG A 99 7.40 -12.82 23.36
CA ARG A 99 7.03 -11.42 23.09
C ARG A 99 8.14 -10.64 22.37
N ALA A 100 9.40 -10.97 22.66
CA ALA A 100 10.54 -10.38 21.94
C ALA A 100 10.56 -10.83 20.47
N ASP A 101 10.29 -12.12 20.21
CA ASP A 101 10.21 -12.69 18.86
C ASP A 101 9.07 -12.07 18.05
N GLU A 102 7.88 -11.89 18.64
CA GLU A 102 6.75 -11.21 18.00
C GLU A 102 7.08 -9.77 17.60
N LEU A 103 7.78 -9.03 18.46
CA LEU A 103 8.20 -7.66 18.17
C LEU A 103 9.22 -7.61 17.02
N GLY A 104 10.19 -8.55 17.01
CA GLY A 104 11.16 -8.69 15.92
C GLY A 104 10.50 -9.03 14.58
N ASN A 105 9.54 -9.94 14.59
CA ASN A 105 8.75 -10.33 13.42
C ASN A 105 7.94 -9.15 12.87
N TRP A 106 7.25 -8.42 13.75
CA TRP A 106 6.51 -7.21 13.38
C TRP A 106 7.41 -6.13 12.78
N GLN A 107 8.57 -5.88 13.40
CA GLN A 107 9.53 -4.89 12.94
C GLN A 107 10.09 -5.25 11.56
N THR A 108 10.33 -6.54 11.30
CA THR A 108 10.79 -7.06 10.01
C THR A 108 9.81 -6.76 8.88
N ILE A 109 8.51 -7.02 9.08
CA ILE A 109 7.48 -6.69 8.07
C ILE A 109 7.41 -5.17 7.84
N ARG A 110 7.50 -4.38 8.91
CA ARG A 110 7.39 -2.92 8.83
C ARG A 110 8.57 -2.28 8.10
N SER A 111 9.80 -2.68 8.41
CA SER A 111 11.01 -2.18 7.73
C SER A 111 11.06 -2.64 6.28
N GLY A 112 10.74 -3.91 6.02
CA GLY A 112 10.66 -4.45 4.66
C GLY A 112 9.64 -3.72 3.80
N TRP A 113 8.44 -3.43 4.33
CA TRP A 113 7.44 -2.66 3.59
C TRP A 113 7.90 -1.22 3.30
N ARG A 114 8.58 -0.56 4.24
CA ARG A 114 9.15 0.77 4.00
C ARG A 114 10.17 0.72 2.84
N SER A 115 11.10 -0.22 2.88
CA SER A 115 12.09 -0.45 1.81
C SER A 115 11.41 -0.65 0.44
N ILE A 116 10.36 -1.50 0.37
CA ILE A 116 9.61 -1.71 -0.89
C ILE A 116 8.96 -0.42 -1.38
N ARG A 117 8.35 0.37 -0.50
CA ARG A 117 7.73 1.64 -0.88
C ARG A 117 8.77 2.58 -1.49
N ASP A 118 9.91 2.74 -0.83
CA ASP A 118 10.98 3.62 -1.30
C ASP A 118 11.49 3.16 -2.67
N ARG A 119 11.65 1.85 -2.88
CA ARG A 119 12.01 1.28 -4.20
C ARG A 119 10.92 1.47 -5.27
N LEU A 120 9.63 1.42 -4.90
CA LEU A 120 8.54 1.73 -5.81
C LEU A 120 8.54 3.22 -6.21
N GLU A 121 8.90 4.13 -5.30
CA GLU A 121 9.09 5.54 -5.64
C GLU A 121 10.24 5.72 -6.63
N LEU A 122 11.39 5.07 -6.40
CA LEU A 122 12.52 5.09 -7.34
C LEU A 122 12.13 4.52 -8.71
N LEU A 123 11.36 3.44 -8.75
CA LEU A 123 10.83 2.87 -10.00
C LEU A 123 10.00 3.93 -10.75
N ILE A 124 9.09 4.61 -10.05
CA ILE A 124 8.24 5.66 -10.63
C ILE A 124 9.07 6.85 -11.14
N GLU A 125 10.11 7.25 -10.42
CA GLU A 125 11.02 8.32 -10.81
C GLU A 125 11.80 7.97 -12.08
N GLY A 126 12.21 6.70 -12.19
CA GLY A 126 12.93 6.12 -13.32
C GLY A 126 12.12 5.90 -14.59
N ILE A 127 10.78 6.08 -14.56
CA ILE A 127 9.94 5.96 -15.76
C ILE A 127 10.33 7.02 -16.79
N SER A 128 10.78 6.58 -17.97
CA SER A 128 11.26 7.46 -19.05
C SER A 128 10.19 8.43 -19.56
N SER A 129 8.92 8.01 -19.58
CA SER A 129 7.83 8.83 -20.08
C SER A 129 7.34 9.83 -19.02
N ALA A 130 7.65 11.11 -19.22
CA ALA A 130 7.22 12.20 -18.33
C ALA A 130 5.69 12.25 -18.15
N ARG A 131 4.93 11.89 -19.19
CA ARG A 131 3.46 11.83 -19.13
C ARG A 131 2.99 10.73 -18.17
N VAL A 132 3.62 9.55 -18.24
CA VAL A 132 3.28 8.41 -17.39
C VAL A 132 3.68 8.72 -15.94
N ARG A 133 4.90 9.22 -15.71
CA ARG A 133 5.38 9.67 -14.40
C ARG A 133 4.46 10.74 -13.77
N GLY A 134 3.99 11.70 -14.56
CA GLY A 134 3.06 12.75 -14.13
C GLY A 134 1.67 12.23 -13.69
N LYS A 135 1.27 11.01 -14.09
CA LYS A 135 0.06 10.38 -13.54
C LYS A 135 0.28 9.99 -12.08
N TYR A 136 1.43 9.41 -11.76
CA TYR A 136 1.73 8.90 -10.41
C TYR A 136 1.99 10.00 -9.39
N SER A 137 2.54 11.16 -9.80
CA SER A 137 2.74 12.29 -8.90
C SER A 137 1.44 12.85 -8.32
N ARG A 138 0.31 12.63 -9.00
CA ARG A 138 -1.04 13.04 -8.55
C ARG A 138 -1.73 11.98 -7.70
N MET A 139 -1.17 10.78 -7.60
CA MET A 139 -1.76 9.69 -6.83
C MET A 139 -1.41 9.80 -5.34
N PRO A 140 -2.37 9.63 -4.43
CA PRO A 140 -2.10 9.73 -3.01
C PRO A 140 -1.31 8.51 -2.52
N ARG A 141 -0.14 8.74 -1.90
CA ARG A 141 0.76 7.69 -1.36
C ARG A 141 0.17 6.85 -0.21
N ARG A 142 -1.05 7.15 0.24
CA ARG A 142 -1.78 6.29 1.20
C ARG A 142 -2.39 5.04 0.56
N ARG A 143 -2.41 4.95 -0.77
CA ARG A 143 -3.04 3.87 -1.54
C ARG A 143 -2.03 3.20 -2.49
N TYR A 144 -1.03 2.52 -1.93
CA TYR A 144 -0.04 1.82 -2.75
C TYR A 144 -0.67 0.72 -3.61
N ARG A 145 -1.74 0.07 -3.14
CA ARG A 145 -2.58 -0.80 -3.98
C ARG A 145 -2.92 -0.21 -5.35
N ASP A 146 -3.40 1.04 -5.38
CA ASP A 146 -3.80 1.71 -6.61
C ASP A 146 -2.59 1.99 -7.51
N ILE A 147 -1.45 2.34 -6.89
CA ILE A 147 -0.18 2.57 -7.59
C ILE A 147 0.32 1.26 -8.21
N ILE A 148 0.33 0.15 -7.46
CA ILE A 148 0.78 -1.18 -7.93
C ILE A 148 -0.06 -1.65 -9.11
N ASN A 149 -1.39 -1.62 -8.99
CA ASN A 149 -2.29 -2.00 -10.08
C ASN A 149 -2.09 -1.13 -11.33
N ARG A 150 -1.77 0.15 -11.13
CA ARG A 150 -1.54 1.06 -12.26
C ARG A 150 -0.19 0.82 -12.93
N LEU A 151 0.86 0.55 -12.15
CA LEU A 151 2.17 0.16 -12.67
C LEU A 151 2.08 -1.14 -13.49
N GLU A 152 1.27 -2.11 -13.06
CA GLU A 152 0.97 -3.31 -13.84
C GLU A 152 0.27 -2.96 -15.17
N GLN A 153 -0.78 -2.12 -15.12
CA GLN A 153 -1.53 -1.69 -16.32
C GLN A 153 -0.69 -0.91 -17.32
N ASP A 154 0.20 -0.04 -16.83
CA ASP A 154 1.11 0.73 -17.68
C ASP A 154 2.34 -0.11 -18.12
N GLY A 155 2.46 -1.38 -17.68
CA GLY A 155 3.49 -2.34 -18.12
C GLY A 155 4.83 -2.24 -17.39
N GLU A 156 4.93 -1.39 -16.36
CA GLU A 156 6.14 -1.15 -15.56
C GLU A 156 6.38 -2.29 -14.54
N LEU A 157 5.34 -3.06 -14.21
CA LEU A 157 5.44 -4.26 -13.40
C LEU A 157 4.85 -5.47 -14.13
N THR A 158 5.49 -6.63 -13.98
CA THR A 158 4.87 -7.88 -14.45
C THR A 158 3.71 -8.29 -13.52
N PRO A 159 2.67 -8.98 -14.02
CA PRO A 159 1.53 -9.39 -13.20
C PRO A 159 1.90 -10.23 -11.97
N LYS A 160 2.94 -11.07 -12.11
CA LYS A 160 3.49 -11.85 -11.02
C LYS A 160 4.03 -10.97 -9.89
N ILE A 161 4.81 -9.94 -10.23
CA ILE A 161 5.41 -9.03 -9.25
C ILE A 161 4.35 -8.13 -8.62
N ALA A 162 3.36 -7.67 -9.41
CA ALA A 162 2.22 -6.93 -8.88
C ALA A 162 1.46 -7.77 -7.83
N THR A 163 1.20 -9.05 -8.11
CA THR A 163 0.54 -9.97 -7.18
C THR A 163 1.30 -10.11 -5.86
N GLU A 164 2.62 -10.29 -5.91
CA GLU A 164 3.45 -10.42 -4.71
C GLU A 164 3.53 -9.10 -3.91
N LEU A 165 3.62 -7.95 -4.58
CA LEU A 165 3.55 -6.64 -3.93
C LEU A 165 2.22 -6.43 -3.19
N LEU A 166 1.10 -6.83 -3.79
CA LEU A 166 -0.22 -6.78 -3.15
C LEU A 166 -0.33 -7.74 -1.96
N ARG A 167 0.31 -8.91 -2.01
CA ARG A 167 0.41 -9.85 -0.89
C ARG A 167 1.17 -9.22 0.28
N ILE A 168 2.34 -8.62 0.00
CA ILE A 168 3.16 -7.91 1.00
C ILE A 168 2.37 -6.74 1.62
N GLU A 169 1.70 -5.92 0.82
CA GLU A 169 0.86 -4.82 1.32
C GLU A 169 -0.27 -5.32 2.23
N THR A 170 -0.89 -6.45 1.86
CA THR A 170 -1.95 -7.07 2.66
C THR A 170 -1.44 -7.54 4.01
N LEU A 171 -0.29 -8.23 4.04
CA LEU A 171 0.39 -8.64 5.28
C LEU A 171 0.76 -7.42 6.14
N PHE A 172 1.33 -6.38 5.55
CA PHE A 172 1.64 -5.13 6.26
C PHE A 172 0.39 -4.48 6.87
N ASN A 173 -0.69 -4.36 6.10
CA ASN A 173 -1.92 -3.73 6.58
C ASN A 173 -2.57 -4.52 7.73
N LYS A 174 -2.41 -5.86 7.75
CA LYS A 174 -2.84 -6.71 8.87
C LYS A 174 -2.11 -6.35 10.18
N VAL A 175 -0.83 -5.96 10.10
CA VAL A 175 0.03 -5.73 11.26
C VAL A 175 0.33 -4.24 11.55
N ARG A 176 -0.21 -3.32 10.74
CA ARG A 176 0.19 -1.89 10.73
C ARG A 176 0.00 -1.17 12.07
N PHE A 177 -1.09 -1.45 12.78
CA PHE A 177 -1.52 -0.62 13.91
C PHE A 177 -0.99 -1.05 15.28
N ARG A 178 -0.76 -2.35 15.47
CA ARG A 178 -0.26 -2.91 16.73
C ARG A 178 0.67 -4.08 16.43
N PRO A 179 1.70 -4.32 17.25
CA PRO A 179 2.37 -5.61 17.29
C PRO A 179 1.31 -6.66 17.62
N ARG A 180 0.83 -7.35 16.59
CA ARG A 180 0.00 -8.55 16.74
C ARG A 180 0.93 -9.74 16.70
N SER A 181 0.46 -10.88 17.19
CA SER A 181 1.12 -12.17 17.03
C SER A 181 1.28 -12.46 15.53
N VAL A 182 2.41 -12.04 14.95
CA VAL A 182 2.83 -12.37 13.60
C VAL A 182 3.47 -13.73 13.68
N THR A 183 2.90 -14.70 12.99
CA THR A 183 3.42 -16.06 13.05
C THR A 183 4.75 -16.16 12.28
N VAL A 184 5.57 -17.15 12.61
CA VAL A 184 6.86 -17.37 11.95
C VAL A 184 6.66 -17.66 10.45
N GLU A 185 5.56 -18.34 10.11
CA GLU A 185 5.16 -18.63 8.74
C GLU A 185 4.83 -17.35 7.96
N GLU A 186 4.13 -16.38 8.56
CA GLU A 186 3.82 -15.10 7.90
C GLU A 186 5.07 -14.28 7.60
N VAL A 187 6.05 -14.30 8.50
CA VAL A 187 7.35 -13.64 8.27
C VAL A 187 8.15 -14.37 7.20
N SER A 188 8.13 -15.70 7.20
CA SER A 188 8.78 -16.51 6.16
C SER A 188 8.17 -16.20 4.78
N ASP A 189 6.85 -16.22 4.68
CA ASP A 189 6.10 -15.86 3.47
C ASP A 189 6.43 -14.44 3.01
N PHE A 190 6.47 -13.49 3.94
CA PHE A 190 6.84 -12.10 3.67
C PHE A 190 8.26 -12.01 3.10
N LYS A 191 9.24 -12.71 3.68
CA LYS A 191 10.63 -12.73 3.21
C LYS A 191 10.77 -13.30 1.81
N VAL A 192 10.10 -14.42 1.53
CA VAL A 192 10.09 -15.03 0.18
C VAL A 192 9.54 -14.05 -0.86
N ALA A 193 8.42 -13.40 -0.56
CA ALA A 193 7.84 -12.38 -1.44
C ALA A 193 8.74 -11.15 -1.58
N TYR A 194 9.32 -10.68 -0.47
CA TYR A 194 10.24 -9.54 -0.41
C TYR A 194 11.48 -9.78 -1.28
N ASP A 195 12.12 -10.94 -1.15
CA ASP A 195 13.32 -11.29 -1.92
C ASP A 195 13.02 -11.43 -3.42
N LEU A 196 11.85 -11.95 -3.77
CA LEU A 196 11.42 -12.06 -5.15
C LEU A 196 11.16 -10.68 -5.76
N VAL A 197 10.46 -9.80 -5.06
CA VAL A 197 10.20 -8.41 -5.48
C VAL A 197 11.51 -7.61 -5.55
N GLY A 198 12.41 -7.81 -4.58
CA GLY A 198 13.69 -7.10 -4.48
C GLY A 198 14.64 -7.33 -5.66
N LYS A 199 14.49 -8.42 -6.40
CA LYS A 199 15.23 -8.70 -7.65
C LYS A 199 14.74 -7.90 -8.85
N PHE A 200 13.50 -7.43 -8.83
CA PHE A 200 12.87 -6.69 -9.93
C PHE A 200 12.84 -5.19 -9.69
N LEU A 201 12.71 -4.76 -8.45
CA LEU A 201 12.71 -3.34 -8.11
C LEU A 201 14.14 -2.77 -8.13
N PRO A 202 14.31 -1.48 -8.47
CA PRO A 202 15.62 -0.84 -8.41
C PRO A 202 16.19 -0.97 -6.99
N PRO A 203 17.50 -1.22 -6.85
CA PRO A 203 18.13 -1.18 -5.53
C PRO A 203 17.94 0.24 -4.96
N LEU A 204 17.75 0.32 -3.65
CA LEU A 204 17.87 1.61 -2.98
C LEU A 204 19.31 2.09 -3.23
N PRO A 205 19.54 3.39 -3.50
CA PRO A 205 20.89 3.92 -3.44
C PRO A 205 21.41 3.54 -2.07
N ASP A 206 22.46 2.72 -2.03
CA ASP A 206 22.97 2.17 -0.79
C ASP A 206 23.09 3.32 0.22
N ASP A 207 22.78 3.06 1.48
CA ASP A 207 23.37 3.80 2.61
C ASP A 207 24.89 3.52 2.66
N SER A 208 25.54 3.35 1.49
CA SER A 208 26.96 3.49 1.30
C SER A 208 27.28 4.75 2.06
N PRO A 209 28.07 4.65 3.15
CA PRO A 209 28.33 5.77 4.03
C PRO A 209 28.71 6.90 3.10
N LEU A 210 27.86 7.92 3.01
CA LEU A 210 28.04 9.12 2.18
C LEU A 210 29.52 9.35 2.19
N SER A 211 30.22 9.08 1.08
CA SER A 211 31.69 9.03 1.07
C SER A 211 32.12 10.25 1.85
N GLU A 212 32.66 10.03 3.06
CA GLU A 212 32.68 11.03 4.14
C GLU A 212 33.05 12.34 3.46
N PRO A 213 32.14 13.35 3.43
CA PRO A 213 32.31 14.51 2.56
C PRO A 213 33.74 14.94 2.71
N GLN A 214 34.55 14.73 1.66
CA GLN A 214 36.00 14.86 1.78
C GLN A 214 36.21 16.25 2.32
N MET A 215 36.53 16.35 3.61
CA MET A 215 36.74 17.64 4.23
C MET A 215 37.84 18.24 3.37
N PRO A 216 37.60 19.44 2.79
CA PRO A 216 38.64 20.09 2.01
C PRO A 216 39.90 20.02 2.86
N PRO A 217 41.04 19.58 2.30
CA PRO A 217 42.25 19.34 3.08
C PRO A 217 42.46 20.57 3.94
N LEU A 218 42.55 20.34 5.26
CA LEU A 218 42.82 21.39 6.23
C LEU A 218 43.98 22.21 5.65
N PRO A 219 43.87 23.54 5.49
CA PRO A 219 44.94 24.34 4.92
C PRO A 219 46.22 24.05 5.69
N THR A 220 47.10 23.25 5.09
CA THR A 220 48.42 22.92 5.61
C THR A 220 49.12 24.24 5.80
N ASP A 221 49.53 24.49 7.04
CA ASP A 221 50.22 25.65 7.56
C ASP A 221 50.74 26.60 6.49
N ALA A 222 50.15 27.79 6.45
CA ALA A 222 50.66 28.92 5.70
C ALA A 222 52.17 29.03 5.94
N GLU A 223 52.92 28.79 4.87
CA GLU A 223 54.35 29.02 4.76
C GLU A 223 54.65 30.40 5.34
N PRO A 224 55.50 30.51 6.39
CA PRO A 224 55.78 31.78 7.03
C PRO A 224 56.42 32.71 6.00
N ALA A 225 55.72 33.81 5.73
CA ALA A 225 56.15 34.86 4.82
C ALA A 225 57.63 35.22 5.07
N ALA A 226 58.49 34.83 4.13
CA ALA A 226 59.88 35.20 4.13
C ALA A 226 59.99 36.73 4.13
N ALA A 227 60.49 37.26 5.24
CA ALA A 227 60.74 38.67 5.46
C ALA A 227 61.64 39.22 4.33
N SER A 228 61.06 40.04 3.45
CA SER A 228 61.81 40.82 2.48
C SER A 228 62.63 41.89 3.23
N ALA A 229 63.94 41.76 3.16
CA ALA A 229 64.89 42.73 3.69
C ALA A 229 64.80 44.08 2.95
N PRO A 230 65.01 45.22 3.64
CA PRO A 230 65.00 46.54 3.02
C PRO A 230 66.26 46.75 2.17
N ARG A 231 66.06 47.14 0.91
CA ARG A 231 67.11 47.55 -0.01
C ARG A 231 67.55 48.98 0.36
N VAL A 232 68.73 49.12 0.94
CA VAL A 232 69.38 50.40 1.22
C VAL A 232 69.80 51.03 -0.11
N ALA A 233 69.50 52.33 -0.26
CA ALA A 233 69.84 53.16 -1.41
C ALA A 233 71.27 53.70 -1.33
#